data_AF-A0A7Y5GJ17-F1
#
_entry.id   AF-A0A7Y5GJ17-F1
#
_cell.length_a   1.000
_cell.length_b   1.000
_cell.length_c   1.000
_cell.angle_alpha   90.00
_cell.angle_beta   90.00
_cell.angle_gamma   90.00
#
_symmetry.space_group_name_H-M   'P 1'
#
loop_
_entity.id
_entity.type
_entity.pdbx_description
1 polymer ?
#
loop_
_entity_poly.entity_id
_entity_poly.type
_entity_poly.pdbx_seq_one_letter_code
_entity_poly.pdbx_strand_id
1 'polypeptide(L)'
;MTHRDANRFRIPGPLGHSNTASGVRTVGPLGFQPVTFAVPSNLQIKAAKKLKMPAPAGDSRTKLVRDVSWDLFKKGKDPAVADVHQGQLANCTLASLLGALANTPSGRKHIKSLIAEYSAVVETDVSAVAGELDSVPAGKKITSSRYFAVTLGGQTEEVSSVFYTDDADEGWSLIYMSSANEALWPCLIEKAYAQREGSYGALDSGSGKQLTLNQIWKVVVG
;
A
#
# COMPACT_ATOMS: atom_id res chain seq x y z
N MET A 1 39.71 -32.98 -24.28
CA MET A 1 41.08 -32.83 -23.74
C MET A 1 41.15 -31.44 -23.15
N THR A 2 41.35 -31.15 -21.87
CA THR A 2 41.86 -31.79 -20.65
C THR A 2 41.29 -30.91 -19.53
N HIS A 3 40.78 -31.39 -18.40
CA HIS A 3 41.50 -31.66 -17.15
C HIS A 3 40.44 -31.77 -16.06
N ARG A 4 40.46 -32.82 -15.23
CA ARG A 4 40.21 -32.76 -13.77
C ARG A 4 40.35 -34.17 -13.17
N ASP A 5 41.54 -34.39 -12.62
CA ASP A 5 41.95 -35.36 -11.63
C ASP A 5 42.74 -34.52 -10.60
N ALA A 6 42.83 -34.78 -9.29
CA ALA A 6 42.38 -35.83 -8.39
C ALA A 6 42.67 -35.35 -6.93
N ASN A 7 42.54 -36.27 -5.98
CA ASN A 7 42.94 -36.27 -4.54
C ASN A 7 41.92 -35.70 -3.54
N ARG A 8 41.16 -36.53 -2.80
CA ARG A 8 41.50 -37.58 -1.79
C ARG A 8 42.28 -37.06 -0.59
N PHE A 9 41.70 -37.16 0.61
CA PHE A 9 42.31 -37.82 1.77
C PHE A 9 41.21 -38.18 2.81
N ARG A 10 41.38 -39.32 3.49
CA ARG A 10 40.37 -40.02 4.30
C ARG A 10 41.06 -40.57 5.57
N ILE A 11 40.38 -40.45 6.73
CA ILE A 11 40.42 -41.30 7.99
C ILE A 11 41.71 -41.13 8.88
N PRO A 12 41.82 -41.47 10.22
CA PRO A 12 40.93 -42.13 11.24
C PRO A 12 40.83 -41.55 12.68
N GLY A 13 39.71 -41.88 13.37
CA GLY A 13 39.65 -42.52 14.72
C GLY A 13 39.68 -41.62 15.98
N PRO A 14 39.37 -42.14 17.20
CA PRO A 14 39.05 -43.52 17.57
C PRO A 14 37.71 -43.72 18.35
N LEU A 15 37.24 -44.97 18.29
CA LEU A 15 36.22 -45.56 19.16
C LEU A 15 36.82 -45.83 20.56
N GLY A 16 36.16 -45.34 21.61
CA GLY A 16 36.39 -45.76 22.99
C GLY A 16 35.25 -46.64 23.47
N HIS A 17 35.56 -47.89 23.80
CA HIS A 17 34.72 -48.76 24.63
C HIS A 17 35.04 -48.50 26.11
N SER A 18 34.03 -48.43 26.96
CA SER A 18 34.12 -48.97 28.32
C SER A 18 32.75 -49.41 28.82
N ASN A 19 32.72 -50.65 29.31
CA ASN A 19 31.62 -51.29 29.99
C ASN A 19 31.66 -51.00 31.49
N THR A 20 30.52 -51.29 32.13
CA THR A 20 30.27 -51.51 33.58
C THR A 20 30.41 -50.32 34.53
N ALA A 21 29.28 -49.91 35.13
CA ALA A 21 29.04 -50.11 36.55
C ALA A 21 27.60 -49.72 36.92
N SER A 22 26.87 -50.69 37.47
CA SER A 22 25.62 -50.50 38.17
C SER A 22 25.80 -49.50 39.31
N GLY A 23 25.01 -48.42 39.28
CA GLY A 23 24.97 -47.43 40.33
C GLY A 23 23.62 -46.74 40.34
N VAL A 24 22.68 -47.28 41.11
CA VAL A 24 21.44 -46.63 41.47
C VAL A 24 21.79 -45.34 42.20
N ARG A 25 21.72 -44.21 41.49
CA ARG A 25 21.69 -42.87 42.09
C ARG A 25 20.27 -42.37 41.99
N THR A 26 19.61 -42.31 43.12
CA THR A 26 18.36 -41.57 43.35
C THR A 26 18.61 -40.12 42.95
N VAL A 27 18.09 -39.72 41.78
CA VAL A 27 18.03 -38.32 41.37
C VAL A 27 16.89 -37.71 42.18
N GLY A 28 17.24 -36.91 43.19
CA GLY A 28 16.26 -36.10 43.92
C GLY A 28 15.49 -35.20 42.94
N PRO A 29 14.27 -34.77 43.29
CA PRO A 29 13.47 -33.93 42.41
C PRO A 29 14.18 -32.57 42.25
N LEU A 30 14.95 -32.42 41.18
CA LEU A 30 15.26 -31.12 40.61
C LEU A 30 13.92 -30.56 40.14
N GLY A 31 13.31 -29.75 41.01
CA GLY A 31 12.15 -28.95 40.68
C GLY A 31 12.53 -28.06 39.51
N PHE A 32 12.15 -28.48 38.29
CA PHE A 32 12.04 -27.58 37.17
C PHE A 32 10.95 -26.57 37.54
N GLN A 33 11.37 -25.44 38.09
CA GLN A 33 10.50 -24.27 38.13
C GLN A 33 10.24 -23.93 36.66
N PRO A 34 8.97 -23.95 36.20
CA PRO A 34 8.65 -23.44 34.89
C PRO A 34 9.07 -21.98 34.90
N VAL A 35 10.13 -21.65 34.15
CA VAL A 35 10.46 -20.27 33.85
C VAL A 35 9.33 -19.79 32.95
N THR A 36 8.30 -19.22 33.56
CA THR A 36 7.32 -18.41 32.84
C THR A 36 8.08 -17.27 32.20
N PHE A 37 8.34 -17.39 30.90
CA PHE A 37 8.74 -16.26 30.09
C PHE A 37 7.58 -15.25 30.17
N ALA A 38 7.75 -14.22 30.98
CA ALA A 38 6.87 -13.08 30.97
C ALA A 38 6.97 -12.46 29.57
N VAL A 39 5.97 -12.70 28.74
CA VAL A 39 5.78 -11.95 27.50
C VAL A 39 5.66 -10.49 27.93
N PRO A 40 6.54 -9.58 27.47
CA PRO A 40 6.50 -8.20 27.90
C PRO A 40 5.11 -7.63 27.59
N SER A 41 4.43 -7.16 28.62
CA SER A 41 3.06 -6.61 28.61
C SER A 41 2.91 -5.34 27.75
N ASN A 42 3.99 -4.91 27.10
CA ASN A 42 4.08 -3.69 26.30
C ASN A 42 3.94 -3.91 24.80
N LEU A 43 3.66 -5.14 24.34
CA LEU A 43 3.13 -5.35 22.99
C LEU A 43 1.64 -5.00 22.98
N GLN A 44 1.31 -3.73 23.18
CA GLN A 44 0.01 -3.20 22.78
C GLN A 44 -0.06 -3.33 21.25
N ILE A 45 -0.68 -4.41 20.78
CA ILE A 45 -1.03 -4.58 19.38
C ILE A 45 -2.00 -3.44 19.07
N LYS A 46 -1.49 -2.35 18.47
CA LYS A 46 -2.33 -1.26 18.00
C LYS A 46 -3.37 -1.87 17.06
N ALA A 47 -4.65 -1.65 17.37
CA ALA A 47 -5.75 -2.12 16.54
C ALA A 47 -5.54 -1.62 15.10
N ALA A 48 -5.77 -2.50 14.12
CA ALA A 48 -5.64 -2.14 12.73
C ALA A 48 -6.64 -1.02 12.38
N LYS A 49 -6.16 0.00 11.67
CA LYS A 49 -7.02 1.07 11.13
C LYS A 49 -7.88 0.46 10.03
N LYS A 50 -9.18 0.69 10.07
CA LYS A 50 -10.11 0.22 9.03
C LYS A 50 -10.46 1.37 8.10
N LEU A 51 -10.18 1.21 6.81
CA LEU A 51 -10.53 2.17 5.76
C LEU A 51 -11.39 1.48 4.70
N LYS A 52 -12.19 2.27 3.98
CA LYS A 52 -13.05 1.76 2.90
C LYS A 52 -12.46 2.10 1.55
N MET A 53 -12.69 1.23 0.57
CA MET A 53 -12.42 1.54 -0.83
C MET A 53 -13.60 2.33 -1.42
N PRO A 54 -13.39 3.50 -2.05
CA PRO A 54 -14.45 4.18 -2.80
C PRO A 54 -14.86 3.32 -4.00
N ALA A 55 -16.14 3.38 -4.40
CA ALA A 55 -16.62 2.61 -5.54
C ALA A 55 -15.88 3.01 -6.83
N PRO A 56 -15.58 2.05 -7.73
CA PRO A 56 -14.93 2.38 -8.98
C PRO A 56 -15.92 3.10 -9.93
N ALA A 57 -15.42 3.56 -11.07
CA ALA A 57 -16.27 4.00 -12.16
C ALA A 57 -16.98 2.81 -12.82
N GLY A 58 -18.24 3.05 -13.22
CA GLY A 58 -19.05 2.07 -13.93
C GLY A 58 -18.57 1.92 -15.37
N ASP A 59 -17.59 1.05 -15.58
CA ASP A 59 -17.04 0.69 -16.89
C ASP A 59 -16.87 -0.85 -17.01
N SER A 60 -16.63 -1.32 -18.23
CA SER A 60 -16.48 -2.75 -18.53
C SER A 60 -15.06 -3.30 -18.35
N ARG A 61 -14.12 -2.54 -17.75
CA ARG A 61 -12.75 -3.01 -17.56
C ARG A 61 -12.63 -3.98 -16.40
N THR A 62 -11.66 -4.87 -16.55
CA THR A 62 -11.13 -5.69 -15.47
C THR A 62 -10.61 -4.81 -14.35
N LYS A 63 -11.07 -5.07 -13.12
CA LYS A 63 -10.64 -4.32 -11.93
C LYS A 63 -10.09 -5.27 -10.89
N LEU A 64 -8.84 -5.05 -10.54
CA LEU A 64 -8.19 -5.67 -9.41
C LEU A 64 -7.88 -4.60 -8.36
N VAL A 65 -7.50 -5.05 -7.17
CA VAL A 65 -7.08 -4.16 -6.09
C VAL A 65 -5.74 -4.62 -5.55
N ARG A 66 -4.79 -3.69 -5.43
CA ARG A 66 -3.42 -3.96 -5.00
C ARG A 66 -2.95 -2.92 -4.00
N ASP A 67 -2.18 -3.34 -3.00
CA ASP A 67 -1.39 -2.42 -2.19
C ASP A 67 -0.19 -1.92 -3.01
N VAL A 68 -0.04 -0.60 -3.12
CA VAL A 68 0.96 0.05 -3.95
C VAL A 68 2.07 0.63 -3.08
N SER A 69 3.29 0.17 -3.30
CA SER A 69 4.48 0.50 -2.48
C SER A 69 5.27 1.72 -2.96
N TRP A 70 4.75 2.47 -3.92
CA TRP A 70 5.35 3.70 -4.47
C TRP A 70 5.60 4.78 -3.40
N ASP A 71 6.56 5.67 -3.60
CA ASP A 71 6.79 6.76 -2.64
C ASP A 71 5.67 7.81 -2.73
N LEU A 72 5.34 8.49 -1.61
CA LEU A 72 4.40 9.62 -1.62
C LEU A 72 4.87 10.69 -2.62
N PHE A 73 6.10 11.13 -2.43
CA PHE A 73 6.86 11.94 -3.36
C PHE A 73 8.13 11.17 -3.67
N LYS A 74 8.51 11.08 -4.94
CA LYS A 74 9.75 10.40 -5.35
C LYS A 74 10.91 10.90 -4.49
N LYS A 75 11.66 9.99 -3.87
CA LYS A 75 12.70 10.33 -2.88
C LYS A 75 13.61 11.48 -3.35
N GLY A 76 13.63 12.55 -2.57
CA GLY A 76 14.45 13.75 -2.84
C GLY A 76 13.92 14.67 -3.95
N LYS A 77 12.69 14.48 -4.41
CA LYS A 77 12.06 15.32 -5.45
C LYS A 77 10.81 16.02 -4.94
N ASP A 78 10.59 17.22 -5.44
CA ASP A 78 9.31 17.91 -5.30
C ASP A 78 8.27 17.31 -6.25
N PRO A 79 6.96 17.50 -5.98
CA PRO A 79 5.91 17.21 -6.96
C PRO A 79 6.26 17.82 -8.31
N ALA A 80 6.14 17.04 -9.38
CA ALA A 80 6.45 17.47 -10.73
C ALA A 80 5.26 17.24 -11.67
N VAL A 81 5.20 18.04 -12.75
CA VAL A 81 4.17 17.87 -13.79
C VAL A 81 4.19 16.45 -14.37
N ALA A 82 5.38 15.87 -14.52
CA ALA A 82 5.57 14.50 -15.02
C ALA A 82 5.03 13.40 -14.08
N ASP A 83 4.68 13.74 -12.84
CA ASP A 83 4.03 12.80 -11.92
C ASP A 83 2.53 12.69 -12.18
N VAL A 84 1.94 13.61 -12.96
CA VAL A 84 0.50 13.63 -13.21
C VAL A 84 0.20 13.02 -14.57
N HIS A 85 -0.35 11.81 -14.55
CA HIS A 85 -0.91 11.17 -15.73
C HIS A 85 -2.39 10.87 -15.48
N GLN A 86 -3.25 11.43 -16.33
CA GLN A 86 -4.67 11.10 -16.32
C GLN A 86 -4.83 9.60 -16.65
N GLY A 87 -5.62 8.90 -15.83
CA GLY A 87 -6.01 7.52 -16.09
C GLY A 87 -7.27 7.42 -16.95
N GLN A 88 -8.09 6.42 -16.68
CA GLN A 88 -9.30 6.11 -17.46
C GLN A 88 -10.50 7.04 -17.21
N LEU A 89 -10.45 7.90 -16.19
CA LEU A 89 -11.53 8.85 -15.92
C LEU A 89 -11.41 10.07 -16.84
N ALA A 90 -12.54 10.57 -17.35
CA ALA A 90 -12.56 11.85 -18.06
C ALA A 90 -12.52 13.04 -17.07
N ASN A 91 -11.53 13.06 -16.18
CA ASN A 91 -11.32 14.08 -15.15
C ASN A 91 -10.09 14.96 -15.46
N CYS A 92 -9.82 15.21 -16.75
CA CYS A 92 -8.67 15.98 -17.24
C CYS A 92 -8.51 17.36 -16.56
N THR A 93 -9.60 17.95 -16.08
CA THR A 93 -9.57 19.22 -15.32
C THR A 93 -8.86 19.07 -13.97
N LEU A 94 -9.04 17.95 -13.26
CA LEU A 94 -8.30 17.66 -12.04
C LEU A 94 -6.81 17.45 -12.36
N ALA A 95 -6.50 16.61 -13.35
CA ALA A 95 -5.11 16.37 -13.77
C ALA A 95 -4.42 17.69 -14.18
N SER A 96 -5.10 18.54 -14.95
CA SER A 96 -4.56 19.84 -15.38
C SER A 96 -4.31 20.77 -14.21
N LEU A 97 -5.21 20.82 -13.22
CA LEU A 97 -5.00 21.61 -12.00
C LEU A 97 -3.79 21.11 -11.20
N LEU A 98 -3.68 19.80 -11.00
CA LEU A 98 -2.56 19.21 -10.28
C LEU A 98 -1.23 19.44 -11.01
N GLY A 99 -1.22 19.33 -12.34
CA GLY A 99 -0.07 19.69 -13.17
C GLY A 99 0.30 21.16 -13.02
N ALA A 100 -0.68 22.08 -13.05
CA ALA A 100 -0.43 23.50 -12.86
C ALA A 100 0.14 23.83 -11.46
N LEU A 101 -0.39 23.20 -10.41
CA LEU A 101 0.15 23.33 -9.06
C LEU A 101 1.59 22.80 -8.98
N ALA A 102 1.85 21.63 -9.57
CA ALA A 102 3.18 21.02 -9.60
C ALA A 102 4.20 21.85 -10.42
N ASN A 103 3.75 22.72 -11.33
CA ASN A 103 4.63 23.56 -12.14
C ASN A 103 5.19 24.79 -11.39
N THR A 104 4.61 25.17 -10.25
CA THR A 104 5.03 26.39 -9.51
C THR A 104 5.59 26.06 -8.12
N PRO A 105 6.57 26.83 -7.58
CA PRO A 105 7.06 26.60 -6.21
C PRO A 105 5.95 26.67 -5.15
N SER A 106 5.05 27.65 -5.25
CA SER A 106 3.92 27.78 -4.32
C SER A 106 2.93 26.63 -4.43
N GLY A 107 2.60 26.19 -5.65
CA GLY A 107 1.71 25.06 -5.86
C GLY A 107 2.32 23.73 -5.39
N ARG A 108 3.63 23.52 -5.57
CA ARG A 108 4.34 22.36 -5.01
C ARG A 108 4.32 22.35 -3.49
N LYS A 109 4.52 23.51 -2.85
CA LYS A 109 4.38 23.65 -1.40
C LYS A 109 2.95 23.36 -0.94
N HIS A 110 1.95 23.84 -1.69
CA HIS A 110 0.54 23.56 -1.44
C HIS A 110 0.27 22.04 -1.50
N ILE A 111 0.66 21.35 -2.57
CA ILE A 111 0.51 19.89 -2.73
C ILE A 111 1.10 19.15 -1.52
N LYS A 112 2.32 19.50 -1.10
CA LYS A 112 2.95 18.87 0.07
C LYS A 112 2.18 19.09 1.37
N SER A 113 1.48 20.22 1.50
CA SER A 113 0.66 20.48 2.68
C SER A 113 -0.69 19.73 2.66
N LEU A 114 -1.13 19.26 1.50
CA LEU A 114 -2.40 18.52 1.38
C LEU A 114 -2.28 17.10 1.94
N ILE A 115 -1.09 16.50 1.95
CA ILE A 115 -0.94 15.05 2.21
C ILE A 115 0.03 14.80 3.36
N ALA A 116 -0.42 14.05 4.35
CA ALA A 116 0.41 13.50 5.41
C ALA A 116 0.40 11.96 5.35
N GLU A 117 1.58 11.33 5.44
CA GLU A 117 1.75 9.87 5.48
C GLU A 117 1.91 9.38 6.91
N TYR A 118 1.27 8.24 7.23
CA TYR A 118 1.31 7.62 8.54
C TYR A 118 1.59 6.12 8.41
N SER A 119 2.52 5.62 9.23
CA SER A 119 2.78 4.18 9.35
C SER A 119 1.83 3.53 10.36
N ALA A 120 1.01 2.58 9.90
CA ALA A 120 0.09 1.80 10.72
C ALA A 120 -0.35 0.53 9.97
N VAL A 121 -0.79 -0.50 10.70
CA VAL A 121 -1.48 -1.63 10.06
C VAL A 121 -2.87 -1.14 9.64
N VAL A 122 -3.16 -1.21 8.35
CA VAL A 122 -4.40 -0.71 7.75
C VAL A 122 -5.10 -1.85 7.02
N GLU A 123 -6.33 -2.15 7.40
CA GLU A 123 -7.23 -3.04 6.67
C GLU A 123 -8.13 -2.20 5.77
N THR A 124 -7.96 -2.34 4.45
CA THR A 124 -8.85 -1.74 3.46
C THR A 124 -9.97 -2.71 3.16
N ASP A 125 -11.20 -2.33 3.52
CA ASP A 125 -12.42 -3.07 3.23
C ASP A 125 -12.84 -2.84 1.77
N VAL A 126 -12.94 -3.93 1.01
CA VAL A 126 -13.40 -3.95 -0.39
C VAL A 126 -14.74 -4.68 -0.54
N SER A 127 -15.44 -4.97 0.57
CA SER A 127 -16.69 -5.73 0.54
C SER A 127 -17.81 -5.04 -0.24
N ALA A 128 -17.89 -3.70 -0.16
CA ALA A 128 -18.88 -2.90 -0.88
C ALA A 128 -18.68 -2.90 -2.40
N VAL A 129 -17.45 -3.16 -2.86
CA VAL A 129 -17.06 -3.11 -4.29
C VAL A 129 -16.74 -4.48 -4.86
N ALA A 130 -16.94 -5.56 -4.08
CA ALA A 130 -16.54 -6.91 -4.46
C ALA A 130 -17.22 -7.41 -5.74
N GLY A 131 -18.43 -6.94 -6.05
CA GLY A 131 -19.14 -7.27 -7.29
C GLY A 131 -18.58 -6.58 -8.54
N GLU A 132 -17.69 -5.61 -8.37
CA GLU A 132 -17.04 -4.85 -9.44
C GLU A 132 -15.58 -5.26 -9.65
N LEU A 133 -15.11 -6.30 -8.94
CA LEU A 133 -13.74 -6.81 -9.02
C LEU A 133 -13.71 -8.15 -9.76
N ASP A 134 -12.69 -8.33 -10.61
CA ASP A 134 -12.47 -9.60 -11.32
C ASP A 134 -11.97 -10.69 -10.38
N SER A 135 -11.21 -10.31 -9.36
CA SER A 135 -10.76 -11.19 -8.28
C SER A 135 -10.93 -10.50 -6.94
N VAL A 136 -11.75 -11.09 -6.08
CA VAL A 136 -12.04 -10.57 -4.75
C VAL A 136 -10.99 -11.09 -3.77
N PRO A 137 -10.24 -10.20 -3.07
CA PRO A 137 -9.30 -10.61 -2.05
C PRO A 137 -9.95 -11.48 -0.96
N ALA A 138 -9.18 -12.43 -0.40
CA ALA A 138 -9.62 -13.26 0.70
C ALA A 138 -10.12 -12.41 1.88
N GLY A 139 -11.28 -12.74 2.43
CA GLY A 139 -11.91 -11.97 3.50
C GLY A 139 -12.38 -10.56 3.09
N LYS A 140 -12.43 -10.26 1.78
CA LYS A 140 -12.87 -8.99 1.21
C LYS A 140 -12.10 -7.79 1.77
N LYS A 141 -10.80 -7.98 2.03
CA LYS A 141 -9.92 -6.93 2.55
C LYS A 141 -8.48 -7.07 2.05
N ILE A 142 -7.76 -5.96 2.05
CA ILE A 142 -6.31 -5.91 1.81
C ILE A 142 -5.64 -5.21 2.97
N THR A 143 -4.56 -5.80 3.49
CA THR A 143 -3.75 -5.20 4.55
C THR A 143 -2.57 -4.44 3.95
N SER A 144 -2.33 -3.22 4.44
CA SER A 144 -1.18 -2.37 4.09
C SER A 144 -0.52 -1.83 5.36
N SER A 145 0.70 -1.31 5.24
CA SER A 145 1.52 -0.81 6.35
C SER A 145 1.47 0.71 6.55
N ARG A 146 0.64 1.41 5.77
CA ARG A 146 0.50 2.86 5.79
C ARG A 146 -0.86 3.34 5.32
N TYR A 147 -1.19 4.57 5.71
CA TYR A 147 -2.30 5.34 5.16
C TYR A 147 -1.90 6.81 5.03
N PHE A 148 -2.75 7.57 4.36
CA PHE A 148 -2.52 8.98 4.10
C PHE A 148 -3.73 9.78 4.55
N ALA A 149 -3.50 10.92 5.19
CA ALA A 149 -4.51 11.94 5.39
C ALA A 149 -4.38 12.99 4.28
N VAL A 150 -5.43 13.16 3.50
CA VAL A 150 -5.49 14.10 2.38
C VAL A 150 -6.51 15.19 2.70
N THR A 151 -6.06 16.44 2.80
CA THR A 151 -6.93 17.57 3.13
C THR A 151 -7.38 18.28 1.86
N LEU A 152 -8.68 18.25 1.56
CA LEU A 152 -9.31 18.88 0.41
C LEU A 152 -10.39 19.86 0.89
N GLY A 153 -10.25 21.14 0.60
CA GLY A 153 -11.27 22.16 0.89
C GLY A 153 -11.58 22.24 2.39
N GLY A 154 -10.54 22.10 3.23
CA GLY A 154 -10.63 22.09 4.69
C GLY A 154 -11.14 20.79 5.32
N GLN A 155 -11.47 19.77 4.52
CA GLN A 155 -11.89 18.45 5.01
C GLN A 155 -10.79 17.43 4.78
N THR A 156 -10.52 16.59 5.78
CA THR A 156 -9.49 15.57 5.71
C THR A 156 -10.09 14.20 5.46
N GLU A 157 -9.66 13.55 4.39
CA GLU A 157 -10.00 12.18 4.03
C GLU A 157 -8.82 11.26 4.31
N GLU A 158 -9.05 10.15 5.00
CA GLU A 158 -8.04 9.12 5.19
C GLU A 158 -8.18 8.04 4.12
N VAL A 159 -7.08 7.78 3.40
CA VAL A 159 -7.04 6.80 2.32
C VAL A 159 -5.87 5.83 2.50
N SER A 160 -6.09 4.55 2.17
CA SER A 160 -5.03 3.54 2.17
C SER A 160 -4.18 3.59 0.90
N SER A 161 -3.03 2.90 0.90
CA SER A 161 -2.20 2.64 -0.29
C SER A 161 -2.76 1.57 -1.23
N VAL A 162 -4.01 1.14 -1.04
CA VAL A 162 -4.68 0.15 -1.91
C VAL A 162 -5.37 0.86 -3.08
N PHE A 163 -5.06 0.50 -4.31
CA PHE A 163 -5.60 1.14 -5.51
C PHE A 163 -6.23 0.13 -6.48
N TYR A 164 -7.08 0.63 -7.37
CA TYR A 164 -7.61 -0.13 -8.50
C TYR A 164 -6.54 -0.29 -9.58
N THR A 165 -6.33 -1.53 -10.02
CA THR A 165 -5.33 -1.88 -11.03
C THR A 165 -5.91 -2.68 -12.17
N ASP A 166 -5.31 -2.51 -13.33
CA ASP A 166 -5.54 -3.32 -14.53
C ASP A 166 -4.32 -4.22 -14.75
N ASP A 167 -4.58 -5.51 -14.95
CA ASP A 167 -3.56 -6.53 -15.25
C ASP A 167 -3.67 -6.99 -16.72
N ALA A 168 -4.33 -6.22 -17.60
CA ALA A 168 -4.54 -6.59 -19.00
C ALA A 168 -3.26 -6.70 -19.86
N ASP A 169 -2.11 -6.19 -19.40
CA ASP A 169 -0.83 -6.19 -20.11
C ASP A 169 0.25 -7.04 -19.38
N GLU A 170 1.50 -7.08 -19.90
CA GLU A 170 2.66 -7.67 -19.20
C GLU A 170 3.05 -6.85 -17.95
N GLY A 171 2.20 -6.87 -16.93
CA GLY A 171 2.35 -6.10 -15.70
C GLY A 171 1.00 -5.67 -15.13
N TRP A 172 1.05 -4.83 -14.10
CA TRP A 172 -0.13 -4.16 -13.58
C TRP A 172 0.06 -2.65 -13.70
N SER A 173 -1.04 -1.92 -13.91
CA SER A 173 -1.05 -0.46 -13.95
C SER A 173 -2.20 0.08 -13.11
N LEU A 174 -2.09 1.32 -12.64
CA LEU A 174 -3.21 2.00 -11.98
C LEU A 174 -4.27 2.37 -13.01
N ILE A 175 -5.53 2.05 -12.74
CA ILE A 175 -6.65 2.36 -13.65
C ILE A 175 -6.91 3.85 -13.75
N TYR A 176 -6.88 4.53 -12.59
CA TYR A 176 -7.18 5.96 -12.50
C TYR A 176 -5.89 6.78 -12.56
N MET A 177 -5.85 7.96 -11.95
CA MET A 177 -4.67 8.81 -12.01
C MET A 177 -3.43 8.04 -11.58
N SER A 178 -2.38 8.20 -12.36
CA SER A 178 -1.12 7.50 -12.19
C SER A 178 0.06 8.46 -12.36
N SER A 179 1.26 7.93 -12.16
CA SER A 179 2.51 8.67 -12.29
C SER A 179 3.49 7.82 -13.08
N ALA A 180 4.03 8.37 -14.19
CA ALA A 180 5.14 7.73 -14.92
C ALA A 180 6.39 7.56 -14.04
N ASN A 181 6.51 8.36 -12.99
CA ASN A 181 7.61 8.34 -12.04
C ASN A 181 7.37 7.51 -10.78
N GLU A 182 6.24 6.80 -10.66
CA GLU A 182 5.84 6.07 -9.45
C GLU A 182 5.70 6.95 -8.19
N ALA A 183 5.14 8.17 -8.34
CA ALA A 183 4.78 9.03 -7.23
C ALA A 183 3.29 8.88 -6.91
N LEU A 184 2.94 8.68 -5.63
CA LEU A 184 1.56 8.44 -5.21
C LEU A 184 0.72 9.69 -5.02
N TRP A 185 1.33 10.85 -4.81
CA TRP A 185 0.60 12.07 -4.47
C TRP A 185 -0.58 12.41 -5.39
N PRO A 186 -0.52 12.24 -6.74
CA PRO A 186 -1.67 12.59 -7.58
C PRO A 186 -2.79 11.55 -7.43
N CYS A 187 -2.43 10.26 -7.35
CA CYS A 187 -3.33 9.14 -7.13
C CYS A 187 -4.09 9.28 -5.79
N LEU A 188 -3.40 9.73 -4.74
CA LEU A 188 -3.97 9.94 -3.41
C LEU A 188 -4.97 11.09 -3.37
N ILE A 189 -4.67 12.21 -4.04
CA ILE A 189 -5.59 13.35 -4.14
C ILE A 189 -6.86 12.93 -4.89
N GLU A 190 -6.72 12.24 -6.01
CA GLU A 190 -7.87 11.74 -6.77
C GLU A 190 -8.71 10.74 -5.95
N LYS A 191 -8.07 9.78 -5.27
CA LYS A 191 -8.77 8.81 -4.42
C LYS A 191 -9.53 9.47 -3.28
N ALA A 192 -8.92 10.44 -2.60
CA ALA A 192 -9.58 11.20 -1.54
C ALA A 192 -10.76 12.01 -2.09
N TYR A 193 -10.62 12.59 -3.28
CA TYR A 193 -11.71 13.31 -3.93
C TYR A 193 -12.85 12.35 -4.33
N ALA A 194 -12.53 11.17 -4.87
CA ALA A 194 -13.52 10.14 -5.19
C ALA A 194 -14.26 9.66 -3.93
N GLN A 195 -13.56 9.50 -2.80
CA GLN A 195 -14.18 9.16 -1.52
C GLN A 195 -15.15 10.25 -1.05
N ARG A 196 -14.77 11.52 -1.19
CA ARG A 196 -15.62 12.66 -0.83
C ARG A 196 -16.87 12.77 -1.71
N GLU A 197 -16.74 12.52 -3.01
CA GLU A 197 -17.87 12.54 -3.96
C GLU A 197 -18.67 11.22 -3.97
N GLY A 198 -18.19 10.20 -3.26
CA GLY A 198 -18.83 8.89 -3.07
C GLY A 198 -18.33 7.77 -3.99
N SER A 199 -17.78 8.10 -5.17
CA SER A 199 -17.19 7.12 -6.09
C SER A 199 -16.23 7.78 -7.08
N TYR A 200 -15.41 6.98 -7.76
CA TYR A 200 -14.62 7.44 -8.90
C TYR A 200 -15.49 7.85 -10.09
N GLY A 201 -16.62 7.16 -10.30
CA GLY A 201 -17.60 7.53 -11.33
C GLY A 201 -18.18 8.95 -11.15
N ALA A 202 -18.23 9.46 -9.92
CA ALA A 202 -18.68 10.83 -9.65
C ALA A 202 -17.68 11.91 -10.10
N LEU A 203 -16.42 11.54 -10.34
CA LEU A 203 -15.39 12.41 -10.90
C LEU A 203 -15.34 12.35 -12.44
N ASP A 204 -16.03 11.38 -13.03
CA ASP A 204 -16.04 11.20 -14.48
C ASP A 204 -16.98 12.21 -15.14
N SER A 205 -16.45 13.07 -16.01
CA SER A 205 -17.30 14.00 -16.77
C SER A 205 -18.24 13.27 -17.75
N GLY A 206 -17.94 12.01 -18.10
CA GLY A 206 -18.82 11.14 -18.88
C GLY A 206 -20.12 10.73 -18.15
N SER A 207 -20.17 10.88 -16.82
CA SER A 207 -21.34 10.53 -15.99
C SER A 207 -22.48 11.57 -16.03
N GLY A 208 -22.31 12.67 -16.80
CA GLY A 208 -23.28 13.76 -16.88
C GLY A 208 -23.12 14.84 -15.81
N LYS A 209 -22.26 14.64 -14.80
CA LYS A 209 -21.86 15.67 -13.84
C LYS A 209 -20.47 16.21 -14.21
N GLN A 210 -20.42 17.22 -15.08
CA GLN A 210 -19.15 17.86 -15.43
C GLN A 210 -18.70 18.79 -14.31
N LEU A 211 -17.67 18.40 -13.57
CA LEU A 211 -17.02 19.27 -12.58
C LEU A 211 -16.29 20.41 -13.30
N THR A 212 -16.67 21.65 -13.01
CA THR A 212 -15.99 22.84 -13.52
C THR A 212 -14.64 23.04 -12.83
N LEU A 213 -13.71 23.72 -13.49
CA LEU A 213 -12.41 24.07 -12.90
C LEU A 213 -12.58 24.82 -11.57
N ASN A 214 -13.56 25.72 -11.46
CA ASN A 214 -13.82 26.47 -10.22
C ASN A 214 -14.27 25.57 -9.06
N GLN A 215 -15.08 24.54 -9.34
CA GLN A 215 -15.50 23.58 -8.32
C GLN A 215 -14.30 22.74 -7.85
N ILE A 216 -13.50 22.24 -8.79
CA ILE A 216 -12.30 21.47 -8.47
C ILE A 216 -11.28 22.34 -7.72
N TRP A 217 -11.08 23.60 -8.14
CA TRP A 217 -10.20 24.55 -7.45
C TRP A 217 -10.61 24.74 -6.00
N LYS A 218 -11.89 25.03 -5.75
CA LYS A 218 -12.42 25.20 -4.38
C LYS A 218 -12.21 23.96 -3.51
N VAL A 219 -12.28 22.77 -4.10
CA VAL A 219 -12.05 21.51 -3.38
C VAL A 219 -10.57 21.24 -3.15
N VAL A 220 -9.69 21.44 -4.12
CA VAL A 220 -8.26 21.08 -4.01
C VAL A 220 -7.43 22.17 -3.33
N VAL A 221 -7.80 23.44 -3.56
CA VAL A 221 -7.06 24.61 -3.07
C VAL A 221 -7.70 25.21 -1.82
N GLY A 222 -9.03 25.22 -1.75
CA GLY A 222 -9.79 25.93 -0.71
C GLY A 222 -10.21 27.31 -1.20
#